data_AF-A0A9R1C8R5-F1
#
_entry.id   AF-A0A9R1C8R5-F1
#
_cell.length_a   1.000
_cell.length_b   1.000
_cell.length_c   1.000
_cell.angle_alpha   90.00
_cell.angle_beta   90.00
_cell.angle_gamma   90.00
#
_symmetry.space_group_name_H-M   'P 1'
#
loop_
_entity.id
_entity.type
_entity.pdbx_description
1 polymer ?
#
loop_
_entity_poly.entity_id
_entity_poly.type
_entity_poly.pdbx_seq_one_letter_code
_entity_poly.pdbx_strand_id
1 'polypeptide(L)'
;MKSAIQNDVIFRIRSLREKNGYSQLRIAELLGLSSGQVGNIETPKQPHKYTLAQLEVLSNEFHIPIEQLFCSTAEEASRITIKELVHKIIEYQK
;
A
#
# COMPACT_ATOMS: atom_id res chain seq x y z
N MET A 1 -7.20 12.57 9.15
CA MET A 1 -7.78 11.30 8.67
C MET A 1 -7.19 10.98 7.32
N LYS A 2 -7.08 9.70 6.98
CA LYS A 2 -6.61 9.30 5.66
C LYS A 2 -7.66 9.58 4.59
N SER A 3 -7.23 9.92 3.37
CA SER A 3 -8.10 10.02 2.21
C SER A 3 -8.62 8.65 1.76
N ALA A 4 -9.61 8.62 0.87
CA ALA A 4 -10.14 7.38 0.30
C ALA A 4 -9.02 6.56 -0.38
N ILE A 5 -8.26 7.18 -1.28
CA ILE A 5 -7.13 6.52 -1.96
C ILE A 5 -6.06 6.00 -1.00
N GLN A 6 -5.77 6.72 0.10
CA GLN A 6 -4.82 6.26 1.10
C GLN A 6 -5.31 5.00 1.82
N ASN A 7 -6.58 5.00 2.22
CA ASN A 7 -7.18 3.82 2.84
C ASN A 7 -7.22 2.64 1.86
N ASP A 8 -7.59 2.87 0.60
CA ASP A 8 -7.67 1.81 -0.41
C ASP A 8 -6.32 1.12 -0.64
N VAL A 9 -5.25 1.91 -0.81
CA VAL A 9 -3.88 1.38 -0.95
C VAL A 9 -3.49 0.56 0.28
N ILE A 10 -3.77 1.07 1.49
CA ILE A 10 -3.44 0.38 2.74
C ILE A 10 -4.25 -0.90 2.92
N PHE A 11 -5.55 -0.90 2.59
CA PHE A 11 -6.38 -2.09 2.64
C PHE A 11 -5.90 -3.16 1.66
N ARG A 12 -5.43 -2.78 0.47
CA ARG A 12 -4.83 -3.72 -0.49
C ARG A 12 -3.58 -4.37 0.07
N ILE A 13 -2.65 -3.58 0.62
CA ILE A 13 -1.44 -4.09 1.26
C ILE A 13 -1.77 -5.03 2.41
N ARG A 14 -2.72 -4.64 3.26
CA ARG A 14 -3.20 -5.48 4.35
C ARG A 14 -3.76 -6.82 3.83
N SER A 15 -4.56 -6.78 2.77
CA SER A 15 -5.12 -7.99 2.16
C SER A 15 -4.03 -8.89 1.57
N LEU A 16 -3.02 -8.32 0.91
CA LEU A 16 -1.86 -9.07 0.40
C LEU A 16 -1.07 -9.71 1.54
N ARG A 17 -0.82 -8.95 2.61
CA ARG A 17 -0.17 -9.43 3.83
C ARG A 17 -0.92 -10.63 4.41
N GLU A 18 -2.23 -10.51 4.59
CA GLU A 18 -3.08 -11.57 5.16
C GLU A 18 -3.14 -12.80 4.24
N LYS A 19 -3.27 -12.62 2.92
CA LYS A 19 -3.29 -13.73 1.94
C LYS A 19 -1.97 -14.50 1.89
N ASN A 20 -0.84 -13.83 2.13
CA ASN A 20 0.48 -14.47 2.21
C ASN A 20 0.80 -15.02 3.62
N GLY A 21 -0.15 -14.93 4.57
CA GLY A 21 0.06 -15.41 5.93
C GLY A 21 1.04 -14.57 6.77
N TYR A 22 1.31 -13.33 6.36
CA TYR A 22 2.27 -12.46 7.03
C TYR A 22 1.64 -11.76 8.23
N SER A 23 2.38 -11.74 9.35
CA SER A 23 2.03 -10.92 10.51
C SER A 23 2.38 -9.45 10.26
N GLN A 24 1.82 -8.55 11.08
CA GLN A 24 2.25 -7.14 11.07
C GLN A 24 3.72 -6.99 11.47
N LEU A 25 4.24 -7.88 12.33
CA LEU A 25 5.66 -7.92 12.70
C LEU A 25 6.54 -8.24 11.49
N ARG A 26 6.15 -9.21 10.65
CA ARG A 26 6.89 -9.55 9.43
C ARG A 26 7.02 -8.36 8.48
N ILE A 27 5.93 -7.60 8.28
CA ILE A 27 5.98 -6.37 7.49
C ILE A 27 6.82 -5.29 8.17
N ALA A 28 6.77 -5.20 9.49
CA ALA A 28 7.57 -4.23 10.23
C ALA A 28 9.08 -4.50 10.04
N GLU A 29 9.51 -5.75 10.15
CA GLU A 29 10.89 -6.19 9.89
C GLU A 29 11.34 -5.86 8.45
N LEU A 30 10.48 -6.16 7.46
CA LEU A 30 10.76 -5.86 6.05
C LEU A 30 10.98 -4.37 5.79
N LEU A 31 10.26 -3.51 6.51
CA LEU A 31 10.26 -2.06 6.29
C LEU A 31 11.13 -1.29 7.28
N GLY A 32 11.81 -1.97 8.21
CA GLY A 32 12.57 -1.32 9.29
C GLY A 32 11.68 -0.49 10.24
N LEU A 33 10.44 -0.94 10.46
CA LEU A 33 9.46 -0.30 11.34
C LEU A 33 9.24 -1.12 12.61
N SER A 34 8.55 -0.54 13.59
CA SER A 34 7.95 -1.30 14.68
C SER A 34 6.61 -1.93 14.27
N SER A 35 6.23 -3.05 14.90
CA SER A 35 4.92 -3.68 14.68
C SER A 35 3.75 -2.73 14.98
N GLY A 36 3.89 -1.88 16.01
CA GLY A 36 2.91 -0.85 16.34
C GLY A 36 2.75 0.22 15.25
N GLN A 37 3.83 0.59 14.56
CA GLN A 37 3.74 1.50 13.40
C GLN A 37 2.96 0.87 12.25
N VAL A 38 3.17 -0.41 11.95
CA VAL A 38 2.38 -1.13 10.94
C VAL A 38 0.90 -1.17 11.34
N GLY A 39 0.60 -1.47 12.61
CA GLY A 39 -0.77 -1.42 13.13
C GLY A 39 -1.41 -0.03 13.00
N ASN A 40 -0.65 1.04 13.26
CA ASN A 40 -1.10 2.42 13.06
C ASN A 40 -1.29 2.77 11.58
N ILE A 41 -0.52 2.18 10.67
CA ILE A 41 -0.73 2.39 9.24
C ILE A 41 -2.01 1.70 8.78
N GLU A 42 -2.19 0.43 9.14
CA GLU A 42 -3.32 -0.41 8.70
C GLU A 42 -4.69 -0.03 9.30
N THR A 43 -4.71 0.82 10.32
CA THR A 43 -5.96 1.35 10.88
C THR A 43 -6.36 2.67 10.20
N PRO A 44 -7.63 2.86 9.82
CA PRO A 44 -8.11 4.14 9.28
C PRO A 44 -8.14 5.25 10.34
N LYS A 45 -8.04 4.89 11.63
CA LYS A 45 -8.13 5.83 12.76
C LYS A 45 -6.88 6.70 12.94
N GLN A 46 -5.76 6.28 12.36
CA GLN A 46 -4.47 6.97 12.50
C GLN A 46 -4.07 7.62 11.17
N PRO A 47 -3.29 8.71 11.17
CA PRO A 47 -2.91 9.40 9.93
C PRO A 47 -1.73 8.75 9.20
N HIS A 48 -0.95 7.88 9.86
CA HIS A 48 0.26 7.26 9.32
C HIS A 48 -0.02 6.44 8.06
N LYS A 49 0.76 6.62 6.99
CA LYS A 49 0.67 5.87 5.74
C LYS A 49 2.05 5.35 5.33
N TYR A 50 2.10 4.38 4.44
CA TYR A 50 3.37 3.94 3.85
C TYR A 50 3.97 5.03 2.96
N THR A 51 5.29 5.16 2.96
CA THR A 51 6.00 6.00 1.98
C THR A 51 6.07 5.31 0.62
N LEU A 52 6.36 6.04 -0.46
CA LEU A 52 6.51 5.41 -1.78
C LEU A 52 7.63 4.35 -1.81
N ALA A 53 8.72 4.59 -1.09
CA ALA A 53 9.79 3.60 -0.94
C ALA A 53 9.30 2.32 -0.24
N GLN A 54 8.48 2.45 0.81
CA GLN A 54 7.89 1.29 1.48
C GLN A 54 6.88 0.56 0.58
N LEU A 55 6.10 1.30 -0.21
CA LEU A 55 5.18 0.71 -1.19
C LEU A 55 5.93 -0.08 -2.26
N GLU A 56 7.08 0.43 -2.75
CA GLU A 56 7.91 -0.27 -3.73
C GLU A 56 8.49 -1.57 -3.15
N VAL A 57 9.02 -1.55 -1.93
CA VAL A 57 9.49 -2.74 -1.22
C VAL A 57 8.37 -3.78 -1.07
N LEU A 58 7.17 -3.36 -0.66
CA LEU A 58 6.02 -4.26 -0.52
C LEU A 58 5.55 -4.81 -1.87
N SER A 59 5.54 -4.00 -2.92
CA SER A 59 5.21 -4.43 -4.28
C SER A 59 6.12 -5.54 -4.75
N ASN A 60 7.43 -5.39 -4.48
CA ASN A 60 8.45 -6.38 -4.79
C ASN A 60 8.27 -7.67 -3.97
N GLU A 61 8.07 -7.57 -2.65
CA GLU A 61 7.83 -8.73 -1.77
C GLU A 61 6.60 -9.53 -2.21
N PHE A 62 5.52 -8.85 -2.60
CA PHE A 62 4.29 -9.49 -3.05
C PHE A 62 4.29 -9.88 -4.53
N HIS A 63 5.38 -9.61 -5.25
CA HIS A 63 5.53 -9.92 -6.68
C HIS A 63 4.40 -9.35 -7.55
N ILE A 64 3.97 -8.12 -7.24
CA ILE A 64 2.94 -7.42 -8.00
C ILE A 64 3.50 -6.12 -8.61
N PRO A 65 2.97 -5.68 -9.76
CA PRO A 65 3.25 -4.35 -10.29
C PRO A 65 2.70 -3.25 -9.36
N ILE A 66 3.44 -2.14 -9.24
CA ILE A 66 3.12 -1.06 -8.30
C ILE A 66 1.77 -0.40 -8.60
N GLU A 67 1.36 -0.36 -9.87
CA GLU A 67 0.05 0.12 -10.30
C GLU A 67 -1.11 -0.63 -9.67
N GLN A 68 -0.95 -1.93 -9.35
CA GLN A 68 -2.00 -2.71 -8.69
C GLN A 68 -2.32 -2.22 -7.28
N LEU A 69 -1.39 -1.52 -6.62
CA LEU A 69 -1.63 -0.90 -5.32
C LEU A 69 -2.59 0.30 -5.43
N PHE A 70 -2.66 0.97 -6.59
CA PHE A 70 -3.43 2.19 -6.82
C PHE A 70 -4.70 1.98 -7.68
N CYS A 71 -4.88 0.78 -8.22
CA CYS A 71 -6.00 0.42 -9.08
C CYS A 71 -7.00 -0.47 -8.37
N SER A 72 -8.29 -0.34 -8.71
CA SER A 72 -9.38 -1.08 -8.08
C SER A 72 -9.34 -2.57 -8.41
N THR A 73 -9.02 -2.88 -9.67
CA THR A 73 -8.96 -4.24 -10.22
C THR A 73 -7.67 -4.47 -11.01
N ALA A 74 -7.36 -5.73 -11.31
CA ALA A 74 -6.22 -6.08 -12.14
C ALA A 74 -6.37 -5.60 -13.59
N GLU A 75 -7.61 -5.56 -14.11
CA GLU A 75 -7.91 -5.05 -15.45
C GLU A 75 -7.65 -3.54 -15.53
N GLU A 76 -8.04 -2.77 -14.51
CA GLU A 76 -7.72 -1.33 -14.42
C GLU A 76 -6.20 -1.14 -14.40
N ALA A 77 -5.49 -1.91 -13.57
CA ALA A 77 -4.03 -1.84 -13.48
C ALA A 77 -3.35 -2.13 -14.83
N SER A 78 -3.84 -3.12 -15.59
CA SER A 78 -3.26 -3.47 -16.90
C SER A 78 -3.46 -2.40 -17.99
N ARG A 79 -4.42 -1.49 -17.80
CA ARG A 79 -4.79 -0.46 -18.80
C ARG A 79 -4.42 0.95 -18.38
N ILE A 80 -3.94 1.13 -17.15
CA ILE A 80 -3.62 2.47 -16.63
C ILE A 80 -2.44 3.06 -17.39
N THR A 81 -2.56 4.33 -17.76
CA THR A 81 -1.44 5.07 -18.33
C THR A 81 -0.50 5.57 -17.24
N ILE A 82 0.77 5.81 -17.58
CA ILE A 82 1.75 6.40 -16.65
C ILE A 82 1.23 7.72 -16.07
N LYS A 83 0.54 8.54 -16.89
CA LYS A 83 -0.03 9.82 -16.46
C LYS A 83 -1.09 9.64 -15.37
N GLU A 84 -1.99 8.69 -15.53
CA GLU A 84 -3.03 8.38 -14.55
C GLU A 84 -2.44 7.81 -13.26
N LEU A 85 -1.44 6.92 -13.39
CA LEU A 85 -0.73 6.37 -12.24
C LEU A 85 -0.03 7.47 -11.44
N VAL A 86 0.69 8.37 -12.10
CA VAL A 86 1.33 9.53 -11.45
C VAL A 86 0.29 10.42 -10.76
N HIS A 87 -0.89 10.62 -11.36
CA HIS A 87 -1.96 11.39 -10.72
C HIS A 87 -2.44 10.74 -9.42
N LYS A 88 -2.68 9.42 -9.44
CA LYS A 88 -3.05 8.64 -8.24
C LYS A 88 -1.95 8.69 -7.17
N ILE A 89 -0.68 8.60 -7.57
CA ILE A 89 0.46 8.74 -6.63
C ILE A 89 0.48 10.12 -5.99
N ILE A 90 0.27 11.19 -6.77
CA ILE A 90 0.18 12.56 -6.24
C ILE A 90 -0.98 12.69 -5.26
N GLU A 91 -2.15 12.11 -5.58
CA GLU A 91 -3.31 12.12 -4.69
C GLU A 91 -3.04 11.34 -3.38
N TYR A 92 -2.34 10.21 -3.47
CA TYR A 92 -1.92 9.45 -2.30
C TYR A 92 -0.96 10.23 -1.41
N GLN A 93 -0.05 11.03 -1.99
CA GLN A 93 0.98 11.80 -1.26
C GLN A 93 0.42 13.00 -0.50
N LYS A 94 -0.69 13.59 -0.96
CA LYS A 94 -1.42 14.64 -0.21
C LYS A 94 -1.90 14.14 1.16
#